data_AF-A0A9Y2MWH3-F1
#
_entry.id   AF-A0A9Y2MWH3-F1
#
_cell.length_a   1.000
_cell.length_b   1.000
_cell.length_c   1.000
_cell.angle_alpha   90.00
_cell.angle_beta   90.00
_cell.angle_gamma   90.00
#
_symmetry.space_group_name_H-M   'P 1'
#
loop_
_entity.id
_entity.type
_entity.pdbx_description
1 polymer ?
#
loop_
_entity_poly.entity_id
_entity_poly.type
_entity_poly.pdbx_seq_one_letter_code
_entity_poly.pdbx_strand_id
1 'polypeptide(L)' 'MTHQGMDDLMVKGEEESFSALKSRLVDEYGSAREPEINRTITAQRRHFDDAGVRSFLPVLVERQVRDRLGEPEGR' A
#
# COMPACT_ATOMS: atom_id res chain seq x y z
N MET A 1 -28.40 8.65 6.23
CA MET A 1 -27.21 8.03 5.62
C MET A 1 -26.68 7.01 6.62
N THR A 2 -26.79 5.73 6.29
CA THR A 2 -26.44 4.61 7.18
C THR A 2 -24.93 4.48 7.30
N HIS A 3 -24.44 4.17 8.50
CA HIS A 3 -23.02 3.95 8.82
C HIS A 3 -22.34 3.04 7.79
N GLN A 4 -23.04 1.97 7.40
CA GLN A 4 -22.62 0.95 6.43
C GLN A 4 -22.29 1.48 5.02
N GLY A 5 -22.81 2.63 4.59
CA GLY A 5 -22.46 3.24 3.30
C GLY A 5 -21.15 4.04 3.32
N MET A 6 -20.75 4.55 4.49
CA MET A 6 -19.46 5.24 4.67
C MET A 6 -18.29 4.24 4.72
N ASP A 7 -18.51 3.08 5.35
CA ASP A 7 -17.52 2.01 5.41
C ASP A 7 -17.15 1.47 4.02
N ASP A 8 -18.14 1.24 3.13
CA ASP A 8 -17.90 0.74 1.77
C ASP A 8 -17.11 1.73 0.89
N LEU A 9 -17.37 3.04 1.03
CA LEU A 9 -16.60 4.09 0.34
C LEU A 9 -15.17 4.18 0.86
N MET A 10 -14.95 4.02 2.17
CA MET A 10 -13.60 4.01 2.75
C MET A 10 -12.80 2.79 2.29
N VAL A 11 -13.42 1.60 2.22
CA VAL A 11 -12.77 0.37 1.75
C VAL A 11 -12.37 0.49 0.29
N LYS A 12 -13.26 0.99 -0.58
CA LYS A 12 -12.92 1.21 -2.01
C LYS A 12 -11.79 2.21 -2.20
N GLY A 13 -11.84 3.34 -1.49
CA GLY A 13 -10.78 4.34 -1.54
C GLY A 13 -9.43 3.81 -1.04
N GLU A 14 -9.44 2.91 -0.06
CA GLU A 14 -8.23 2.22 0.43
C GLU A 14 -7.66 1.31 -0.67
N GLU A 15 -8.48 0.45 -1.29
CA GLU A 15 -8.02 -0.47 -2.34
C GLU A 15 -7.46 0.27 -3.56
N GLU A 16 -8.12 1.33 -4.00
CA GLU A 16 -7.62 2.19 -5.09
C GLU A 16 -6.28 2.84 -4.73
N SER A 17 -6.13 3.32 -3.49
CA SER A 17 -4.89 3.92 -3.00
C SER A 17 -3.72 2.93 -3.00
N PHE A 18 -3.97 1.68 -2.57
CA PHE A 18 -2.94 0.63 -2.59
C PHE A 18 -2.60 0.16 -4.00
N SER A 19 -3.59 0.10 -4.89
CA SER A 19 -3.36 -0.22 -6.31
C SER A 19 -2.46 0.83 -6.97
N ALA A 20 -2.76 2.12 -6.75
CA ALA A 20 -1.95 3.23 -7.25
C ALA A 20 -0.55 3.27 -6.62
N LEU A 21 -0.42 2.93 -5.33
CA LEU A 21 0.88 2.80 -4.67
C LEU A 21 1.71 1.67 -5.29
N LYS A 22 1.13 0.49 -5.44
CA LYS A 22 1.80 -0.66 -6.05
C LYS A 22 2.30 -0.33 -7.46
N SER A 23 1.44 0.27 -8.29
CA SER A 23 1.82 0.63 -9.66
C SER A 23 3.04 1.57 -9.69
N ARG A 24 3.07 2.58 -8.79
CA ARG A 24 4.20 3.51 -8.68
C ARG A 24 5.48 2.83 -8.21
N LEU A 25 5.39 1.94 -7.22
CA LEU A 25 6.54 1.18 -6.73
C LEU A 25 7.09 0.21 -7.78
N VAL A 26 6.23 -0.42 -8.57
CA VAL A 26 6.66 -1.30 -9.67
C VAL A 26 7.33 -0.49 -10.79
N ASP A 27 6.83 0.70 -11.09
CA ASP A 27 7.46 1.62 -12.04
C ASP A 27 8.84 2.08 -11.55
N GLU A 28 8.97 2.40 -10.26
CA GLU A 28 10.21 2.93 -9.65
C GLU A 28 11.29 1.84 -9.43
N TYR A 29 10.91 0.66 -8.95
CA TYR A 29 11.84 -0.42 -8.58
C TYR A 29 11.95 -1.52 -9.64
N GLY A 30 11.15 -1.44 -10.70
CA GLY A 30 11.07 -2.44 -11.76
C GLY A 30 10.15 -3.62 -11.44
N SER A 31 9.58 -4.20 -12.49
CA SER A 31 8.68 -5.35 -12.43
C SER A 31 9.34 -6.62 -11.87
N ALA A 32 10.67 -6.74 -11.94
CA ALA A 32 11.40 -7.83 -11.29
C ALA A 32 11.19 -7.88 -9.76
N ARG A 33 10.95 -6.72 -9.14
CA ARG A 33 10.73 -6.60 -7.69
C ARG A 33 9.26 -6.60 -7.29
N GLU A 34 8.34 -6.71 -8.25
CA GLU A 34 6.89 -6.75 -7.99
C GLU A 34 6.48 -7.81 -6.93
N PRO A 35 7.00 -9.05 -6.93
CA PRO A 35 6.65 -10.03 -5.91
C PRO A 35 7.03 -9.60 -4.49
N GLU A 36 8.15 -8.90 -4.33
CA GLU A 36 8.61 -8.40 -3.04
C GLU A 36 7.81 -7.17 -2.57
N ILE A 37 7.48 -6.27 -3.50
CA ILE A 37 6.57 -5.14 -3.27
C ILE A 37 5.22 -5.65 -2.78
N ASN A 38 4.62 -6.63 -3.48
CA ASN A 38 3.36 -7.25 -3.10
C ASN A 38 3.41 -7.86 -1.69
N ARG A 39 4.45 -8.65 -1.39
CA ARG A 39 4.61 -9.27 -0.07
C ARG A 39 4.69 -8.22 1.03
N THR A 40 5.43 -7.14 0.80
CA THR A 40 5.60 -6.07 1.78
C THR A 40 4.28 -5.32 2.01
N ILE A 41 3.56 -4.97 0.93
CA ILE A 41 2.23 -4.34 1.02
C ILE A 41 1.25 -5.23 1.80
N THR A 42 1.15 -6.51 1.46
CA THR A 42 0.23 -7.44 2.13
C THR A 42 0.59 -7.64 3.60
N ALA A 43 1.87 -7.80 3.92
CA ALA A 43 2.33 -7.95 5.30
C ALA A 43 1.95 -6.73 6.15
N GLN A 44 2.16 -5.52 5.61
CA GLN A 44 1.84 -4.30 6.33
C GLN A 44 0.34 -4.06 6.47
N ARG A 45 -0.48 -4.33 5.43
CA ARG A 45 -1.94 -4.22 5.56
C ARG A 45 -2.48 -5.06 6.72
N ARG A 46 -1.96 -6.28 6.90
CA ARG A 46 -2.33 -7.16 8.02
C ARG A 46 -1.96 -6.62 9.39
N HIS A 47 -0.83 -5.89 9.50
CA HIS A 47 -0.45 -5.26 10.78
C HIS A 47 -1.45 -4.20 11.26
N PHE A 48 -2.28 -3.69 10.35
CA PHE A 48 -3.25 -2.64 10.63
C PHE A 48 -4.69 -3.10 10.39
N ASP A 49 -4.98 -4.40 10.38
CA ASP A 49 -6.35 -4.94 10.30
C ASP A 49 -7.22 -4.49 11.48
N ASP A 50 -6.64 -4.33 12.67
CA ASP A 50 -7.34 -3.85 13.88
C ASP A 50 -7.25 -2.32 14.10
N ALA A 51 -6.65 -1.57 13.16
CA ALA A 51 -6.47 -0.12 13.32
C ALA A 51 -7.74 0.65 12.96
N GLY A 52 -8.27 1.46 13.91
CA GLY A 52 -9.49 2.26 13.71
C GLY A 52 -9.36 3.41 12.70
N VAL A 53 -8.15 3.73 12.22
CA VAL A 53 -7.91 4.72 11.15
C VAL A 53 -6.87 4.19 10.20
N ARG A 54 -7.27 3.93 8.94
CA ARG A 54 -6.44 3.31 7.90
C ARG A 54 -6.01 4.27 6.77
N SER A 55 -6.42 5.53 6.85
CA SER A 55 -6.18 6.55 5.81
C SER A 55 -4.71 6.86 5.56
N PHE A 56 -3.83 6.63 6.54
CA PHE A 56 -2.38 6.90 6.44
C PHE A 56 -1.55 5.66 6.08
N LEU A 57 -2.18 4.49 5.97
CA LEU A 57 -1.45 3.25 5.70
C LEU A 57 -0.65 3.28 4.40
N PRO A 58 -1.15 3.82 3.27
CA PRO A 58 -0.38 3.85 2.04
C PRO A 58 0.99 4.51 2.20
N VAL A 59 1.08 5.61 2.96
CA VAL A 59 2.33 6.34 3.20
C VAL A 59 3.30 5.54 4.06
N LEU A 60 2.80 4.86 5.10
CA LEU A 60 3.62 4.01 5.97
C LEU A 60 4.18 2.81 5.22
N VAL A 61 3.33 2.17 4.40
CA VAL A 61 3.72 1.04 3.56
C VAL A 61 4.75 1.46 2.52
N GLU A 62 4.55 2.60 1.87
CA GLU A 62 5.52 3.14 0.90
C GLU A 62 6.90 3.30 1.55
N ARG A 63 6.97 3.94 2.71
CA ARG A 63 8.23 4.14 3.43
C ARG A 63 8.94 2.81 3.73
N GLN A 64 8.21 1.81 4.20
CA GLN A 64 8.78 0.49 4.50
C GLN A 64 9.26 -0.25 3.26
N VAL A 65 8.56 -0.11 2.13
CA VAL A 65 9.03 -0.68 0.86
C VAL A 65 10.34 -0.02 0.46
N ARG A 66 10.44 1.31 0.54
CA ARG A 66 11.67 2.07 0.26
C ARG A 66 12.83 1.65 1.18
N ASP A 67 12.58 1.59 2.49
CA ASP A 67 13.57 1.16 3.49
C ASP A 67 14.07 -0.28 3.25
N ARG A 68 13.21 -1.16 2.73
CA ARG A 68 13.53 -2.57 2.47
C ARG A 68 14.24 -2.80 1.14
N LEU A 69 13.77 -2.16 0.08
CA LEU A 69 14.30 -2.35 -1.27
C LEU A 69 15.56 -1.52 -1.55
N GLY A 70 15.85 -0.50 -0.72
CA GLY A 70 17.03 0.33 -0.86
C GLY A 70 16.93 1.30 -2.03
N GLU A 71 18.01 1.45 -2.80
CA GLU A 71 18.01 2.34 -3.96
C GLU A 71 17.20 1.74 -5.14
N PRO A 72 16.40 2.56 -5.84
CA PRO A 72 15.67 2.14 -7.02
C PRO A 72 16.62 1.81 -8.18
N GLU A 73 16.17 0.93 -9.08
CA GLU A 73 16.96 0.52 -10.24
C GLU A 73 16.94 1.62 -11.31
N GLY A 74 17.77 2.65 -11.17
CA GLY A 74 17.81 3.75 -12.12
C GLY A 74 18.50 5.01 -11.65
N ARG A 75 19.76 4.89 -11.16
CA ARG A 75 20.66 6.03 -11.02
C ARG A 75 21.91 5.85 -11.87
#